data_AF-A0A1E3RZF3-F1
#
_entry.id   AF-A0A1E3RZF3-F1
#
_cell.length_a   1.000
_cell.length_b   1.000
_cell.length_c   1.000
_cell.angle_alpha   90.00
_cell.angle_beta   90.00
_cell.angle_gamma   90.00
#
_symmetry.space_group_name_H-M   'P 1'
#
loop_
_entity.id
_entity.type
_entity.pdbx_description
1 polymer ?
#
loop_
_entity_poly.entity_id
_entity_poly.type
_entity_poly.pdbx_seq_one_letter_code
_entity_poly.pdbx_strand_id
1 'polypeptide(L)'
;MTRVIQWATGVTGMMSLRHVIGRPDLSVVGVRVYDPAKAGVDAGTLCGAGEAGVVTSDDRDAIIATDADVVLYMGKVETDTPGCFADVCDLLASGKNVVATGSRFVHPRSLHESLADDIENACEAGRSSFLGVGLYPGFFGESIAPLLSRLTQQTNRISVREVLNYSTYASHDLIFNAMGFGHAPDDTTPLLTNAEYAASAWIGSATVLAQALGLRIRAVEGFREVVTTPRALTVAAGEIPAGTVGAMRFGVVVDCGETVMSVEHLTRMADDLAPDWPTEIGYEVTFEGEPNMRLHFEIGSPREDHAEQGCLATAMHAINAIPTVVAAEPGLYDLSTIAPFVAHWTSRAN
;
A
#
# COMPACT_ATOMS: atom_id res chain seq x y z
N MET A 1 -17.31 18.29 10.59
CA MET A 1 -17.17 16.83 10.77
C MET A 1 -17.13 16.26 9.37
N THR A 2 -16.05 15.57 9.01
CA THR A 2 -15.84 15.06 7.65
C THR A 2 -16.56 13.72 7.49
N ARG A 3 -17.35 13.58 6.44
CA ARG A 3 -18.15 12.38 6.14
C ARG A 3 -17.33 11.42 5.30
N VAL A 4 -17.17 10.21 5.80
CA VAL A 4 -16.26 9.20 5.27
C VAL A 4 -17.06 7.99 4.82
N ILE A 5 -16.81 7.55 3.59
CA ILE A 5 -17.19 6.21 3.13
C ILE A 5 -15.99 5.28 3.34
N GLN A 6 -16.22 4.14 4.00
CA GLN A 6 -15.25 3.05 4.00
C GLN A 6 -15.55 2.12 2.83
N TRP A 7 -14.62 1.98 1.90
CA TRP A 7 -14.74 1.05 0.78
C TRP A 7 -13.90 -0.20 1.03
N ALA A 8 -14.58 -1.35 1.13
CA ALA A 8 -14.05 -2.65 1.54
C ALA A 8 -13.71 -2.78 3.05
N THR A 9 -13.86 -4.02 3.55
CA THR A 9 -13.70 -4.39 4.97
C THR A 9 -12.82 -5.65 5.13
N GLY A 10 -11.69 -5.67 4.43
CA GLY A 10 -10.59 -6.61 4.68
C GLY A 10 -9.85 -6.28 5.99
N VAL A 11 -8.68 -6.89 6.24
CA VAL A 11 -7.90 -6.67 7.48
C VAL A 11 -7.65 -5.18 7.74
N THR A 12 -7.01 -4.48 6.80
CA THR A 12 -6.76 -3.03 6.87
C THR A 12 -8.07 -2.23 6.94
N GLY A 13 -9.07 -2.60 6.13
CA GLY A 13 -10.37 -1.92 6.09
C GLY A 13 -11.15 -1.98 7.40
N MET A 14 -11.08 -3.11 8.13
CA MET A 14 -11.69 -3.24 9.45
C MET A 14 -11.01 -2.36 10.50
N MET A 15 -9.67 -2.32 10.50
CA MET A 15 -8.89 -1.44 11.39
C MET A 15 -9.19 0.03 11.11
N SER A 16 -9.25 0.39 9.82
CA SER A 16 -9.63 1.71 9.35
C SER A 16 -11.04 2.10 9.84
N LEU A 17 -12.04 1.27 9.54
CA LEU A 17 -13.43 1.49 9.93
C LEU A 17 -13.57 1.70 11.45
N ARG A 18 -12.95 0.82 12.24
CA ARG A 18 -12.95 0.89 13.70
C ARG A 18 -12.37 2.22 14.19
N HIS A 19 -11.26 2.67 13.60
CA HIS A 19 -10.62 3.92 14.00
C HIS A 19 -11.45 5.15 13.58
N VAL A 20 -12.03 5.17 12.38
CA VAL A 20 -12.88 6.28 11.91
C VAL A 20 -14.12 6.43 12.80
N ILE A 21 -14.77 5.34 13.21
CA ILE A 21 -15.91 5.38 14.15
C ILE A 21 -15.53 6.02 15.48
N GLY A 22 -14.30 5.80 15.95
CA GLY A 22 -13.79 6.35 17.20
C GLY A 22 -13.37 7.82 17.13
N ARG A 23 -13.34 8.45 15.94
CA ARG A 23 -12.84 9.82 15.77
C ARG A 23 -13.98 10.85 15.80
N PRO A 24 -13.93 11.86 16.68
CA PRO A 24 -15.02 12.83 16.81
C PRO A 24 -15.11 13.83 15.65
N ASP A 25 -14.03 13.98 14.87
CA ASP A 25 -13.99 14.86 13.72
C ASP A 25 -14.42 14.19 12.40
N LEU A 26 -14.57 12.86 12.41
CA LEU A 26 -14.99 12.04 11.27
C LEU A 26 -16.35 11.38 11.54
N SER A 27 -17.15 11.20 10.48
CA SER A 27 -18.43 10.48 10.53
C SER A 27 -18.44 9.42 9.45
N VAL A 28 -18.58 8.14 9.81
CA VAL A 28 -18.84 7.10 8.81
C VAL A 28 -20.26 7.27 8.31
N VAL A 29 -20.44 7.41 7.00
CA VAL A 29 -21.77 7.58 6.36
C VAL A 29 -22.14 6.45 5.41
N GLY A 30 -21.18 5.61 5.03
CA GLY A 30 -21.43 4.44 4.20
C GLY A 30 -20.28 3.43 4.29
N VAL A 31 -20.61 2.14 4.15
CA VAL A 31 -19.62 1.06 4.18
C VAL A 31 -19.92 0.06 3.06
N ARG A 32 -19.02 -0.02 2.07
CA ARG A 32 -19.10 -0.99 0.97
C ARG A 32 -18.47 -2.32 1.40
N VAL A 33 -19.22 -3.42 1.27
CA VAL A 33 -18.75 -4.79 1.58
C VAL A 33 -18.96 -5.74 0.40
N TYR A 34 -17.93 -6.46 -0.01
CA TYR A 34 -18.03 -7.39 -1.15
C TYR A 34 -18.65 -8.75 -0.79
N ASP A 35 -18.56 -9.15 0.48
CA ASP A 35 -19.14 -10.40 0.97
C ASP A 35 -20.62 -10.17 1.31
N PRO A 36 -21.57 -10.86 0.65
CA PRO A 36 -23.00 -10.72 0.93
C PRO A 36 -23.36 -11.03 2.39
N ALA A 37 -22.58 -11.89 3.07
CA ALA A 37 -22.80 -12.19 4.49
C ALA A 37 -22.49 -11.00 5.42
N LYS A 38 -21.75 -10.00 4.92
CA LYS A 38 -21.47 -8.75 5.63
C LYS A 38 -22.45 -7.65 5.29
N ALA A 39 -23.33 -7.79 4.29
CA ALA A 39 -24.31 -6.77 3.90
C ALA A 39 -25.49 -6.74 4.89
N GLY A 40 -26.03 -5.54 5.16
CA GLY A 40 -27.13 -5.38 6.12
C GLY A 40 -26.70 -5.44 7.60
N VAL A 41 -25.39 -5.50 7.88
CA VAL A 41 -24.84 -5.54 9.23
C VAL A 41 -24.48 -4.13 9.68
N ASP A 42 -24.62 -3.83 10.97
CA ASP A 42 -24.11 -2.56 11.51
C ASP A 42 -22.58 -2.49 11.41
N ALA A 43 -22.07 -1.38 10.86
CA ALA A 43 -20.66 -1.18 10.59
C ALA A 43 -19.76 -1.27 11.84
N GLY A 44 -20.25 -0.76 12.98
CA GLY A 44 -19.51 -0.80 14.23
C GLY A 44 -19.53 -2.19 14.87
N THR A 45 -20.63 -2.92 14.73
CA THR A 45 -20.69 -4.35 15.08
C THR A 45 -19.71 -5.15 14.24
N LEU A 46 -19.66 -4.90 12.92
CA LEU A 46 -18.78 -5.59 11.99
C LEU A 46 -17.29 -5.46 12.33
N CYS A 47 -16.87 -4.29 12.83
CA CYS A 47 -15.47 -4.04 13.22
C CYS A 47 -15.20 -4.13 14.74
N GLY A 48 -16.21 -4.53 15.54
CA GLY A 48 -16.13 -4.71 16.99
C GLY A 48 -16.01 -3.40 17.79
N ALA A 49 -16.52 -2.29 17.28
CA ALA A 49 -16.58 -0.98 17.94
C ALA A 49 -17.88 -0.74 18.74
N GLY A 50 -18.85 -1.67 18.71
CA GLY A 50 -20.22 -1.45 19.19
C GLY A 50 -21.09 -0.82 18.10
N GLU A 51 -22.40 -0.67 18.34
CA GLU A 51 -23.32 -0.16 17.29
C GLU A 51 -22.96 1.26 16.84
N ALA A 52 -22.83 1.45 15.53
CA ALA A 52 -22.50 2.75 14.91
C ALA A 52 -23.71 3.40 14.20
N GLY A 53 -24.79 2.66 13.96
CA GLY A 53 -25.99 3.13 13.27
C GLY A 53 -25.86 3.24 11.76
N VAL A 54 -24.79 2.69 11.18
CA VAL A 54 -24.53 2.69 9.73
C VAL A 54 -24.61 1.26 9.22
N VAL A 55 -25.54 1.01 8.32
CA VAL A 55 -25.75 -0.32 7.73
C VAL A 55 -24.82 -0.49 6.52
N THR A 56 -24.09 -1.60 6.49
CA THR A 56 -23.21 -1.97 5.39
C THR A 56 -24.01 -2.37 4.15
N SER A 57 -23.46 -2.12 2.96
CA SER A 57 -24.10 -2.47 1.69
C SER A 57 -23.14 -3.15 0.74
N ASP A 58 -23.62 -4.16 0.01
CA ASP A 58 -22.96 -4.72 -1.16
C ASP A 58 -23.40 -4.06 -2.48
N ASP A 59 -24.41 -3.18 -2.43
CA ASP A 59 -24.82 -2.33 -3.55
C ASP A 59 -23.82 -1.18 -3.73
N ARG A 60 -23.08 -1.26 -4.84
CA ARG A 60 -22.06 -0.30 -5.24
C ARG A 60 -22.65 1.08 -5.49
N ASP A 61 -23.70 1.16 -6.29
CA ASP A 61 -24.24 2.44 -6.77
C ASP A 61 -24.95 3.18 -5.65
N ALA A 62 -25.59 2.44 -4.73
CA ALA A 62 -26.14 3.02 -3.50
C ALA A 62 -25.07 3.67 -2.61
N ILE A 63 -23.88 3.06 -2.49
CA ILE A 63 -22.77 3.65 -1.74
C ILE A 63 -22.22 4.89 -2.46
N ILE A 64 -22.06 4.84 -3.78
CA ILE A 64 -21.64 6.01 -4.57
C ILE A 64 -22.66 7.16 -4.44
N ALA A 65 -23.96 6.88 -4.36
CA ALA A 65 -24.99 7.89 -4.18
C ALA A 65 -25.03 8.51 -2.77
N THR A 66 -24.31 7.95 -1.79
CA THR A 66 -24.25 8.48 -0.43
C THR A 66 -23.50 9.82 -0.39
N ASP A 67 -24.05 10.81 0.30
CA ASP A 67 -23.44 12.13 0.44
C ASP A 67 -22.26 12.07 1.44
N ALA A 68 -21.05 12.24 0.91
CA ALA A 68 -19.78 12.07 1.64
C ALA A 68 -18.72 13.03 1.11
N ASP A 69 -17.73 13.33 1.93
CA ASP A 69 -16.64 14.27 1.58
C ASP A 69 -15.40 13.51 1.07
N VAL A 70 -15.18 12.29 1.58
CA VAL A 70 -14.02 11.47 1.23
C VAL A 70 -14.35 9.97 1.31
N VAL A 71 -13.65 9.18 0.52
CA VAL A 71 -13.70 7.72 0.53
C VAL A 71 -12.32 7.19 0.91
N LEU A 72 -12.28 6.30 1.90
CA LEU A 72 -11.12 5.46 2.17
C LEU A 72 -11.24 4.20 1.33
N TYR A 73 -10.50 4.14 0.22
CA TYR A 73 -10.58 3.07 -0.76
C TYR A 73 -9.56 1.97 -0.48
N MET A 74 -10.01 0.83 0.06
CA MET A 74 -9.16 -0.29 0.45
C MET A 74 -9.53 -1.58 -0.31
N GLY A 75 -9.84 -1.42 -1.60
CA GLY A 75 -10.17 -2.51 -2.53
C GLY A 75 -8.96 -3.40 -2.88
N LYS A 76 -9.21 -4.47 -3.63
CA LYS A 76 -8.22 -5.52 -3.97
C LYS A 76 -7.48 -5.20 -5.27
N VAL A 77 -6.86 -4.02 -5.38
CA VAL A 77 -6.34 -3.51 -6.66
C VAL A 77 -5.26 -4.41 -7.28
N GLU A 78 -4.54 -5.19 -6.46
CA GLU A 78 -3.50 -6.13 -6.90
C GLU A 78 -4.07 -7.29 -7.74
N THR A 79 -5.30 -7.72 -7.49
CA THR A 79 -5.96 -8.83 -8.18
C THR A 79 -7.13 -8.40 -9.06
N ASP A 80 -7.72 -7.24 -8.82
CA ASP A 80 -8.76 -6.61 -9.65
C ASP A 80 -8.41 -5.14 -9.94
N THR A 81 -7.35 -4.94 -10.73
CA THR A 81 -6.90 -3.59 -11.10
C THR A 81 -7.97 -2.83 -11.90
N PRO A 82 -8.54 -3.37 -13.00
CA PRO A 82 -9.47 -2.61 -13.83
C PRO A 82 -10.74 -2.23 -13.06
N GLY A 83 -11.32 -3.16 -12.28
CA GLY A 83 -12.51 -2.88 -11.47
C GLY A 83 -12.24 -1.83 -10.41
N CYS A 84 -11.09 -1.91 -9.72
CA CYS A 84 -10.75 -0.93 -8.69
C CYS A 84 -10.51 0.48 -9.25
N PHE A 85 -9.88 0.61 -10.42
CA PHE A 85 -9.72 1.92 -11.07
C PHE A 85 -11.05 2.49 -11.55
N ALA A 86 -11.96 1.66 -12.06
CA ALA A 86 -13.31 2.09 -12.43
C ALA A 86 -14.11 2.58 -11.21
N ASP A 87 -14.05 1.86 -10.09
CA ASP A 87 -14.66 2.29 -8.82
C ASP A 87 -14.13 3.65 -8.36
N VAL A 88 -12.80 3.82 -8.38
CA VAL A 88 -12.16 5.10 -8.01
C VAL A 88 -12.61 6.23 -8.92
N CYS A 89 -12.65 6.02 -10.25
CA CYS A 89 -13.09 7.05 -11.19
C CYS A 89 -14.55 7.46 -10.95
N ASP A 90 -15.45 6.51 -10.74
CA ASP A 90 -16.87 6.83 -10.47
C ASP A 90 -17.04 7.57 -9.13
N LEU A 91 -16.27 7.21 -8.10
CA LEU A 91 -16.27 7.91 -6.81
C LEU A 91 -15.80 9.35 -6.95
N LEU A 92 -14.68 9.56 -7.63
CA LEU A 92 -14.13 10.90 -7.90
C LEU A 92 -15.11 11.73 -8.72
N ALA A 93 -15.62 11.21 -9.84
CA ALA A 93 -16.59 11.89 -10.69
C ALA A 93 -17.90 12.23 -9.95
N SER A 94 -18.26 11.49 -8.89
CA SER A 94 -19.40 11.80 -8.02
C SER A 94 -19.13 12.94 -7.02
N GLY A 95 -17.96 13.55 -7.06
CA GLY A 95 -17.54 14.68 -6.23
C GLY A 95 -16.93 14.32 -4.87
N LYS A 96 -16.55 13.05 -4.67
CA LYS A 96 -15.92 12.58 -3.44
C LYS A 96 -14.42 12.55 -3.61
N ASN A 97 -13.69 13.06 -2.63
CA ASN A 97 -12.25 12.85 -2.59
C ASN A 97 -11.95 11.38 -2.32
N VAL A 98 -10.82 10.86 -2.79
CA VAL A 98 -10.46 9.45 -2.59
C VAL A 98 -9.04 9.34 -2.05
N VAL A 99 -8.90 8.69 -0.89
CA VAL A 99 -7.61 8.20 -0.40
C VAL A 99 -7.60 6.69 -0.57
N ALA A 100 -6.78 6.20 -1.49
CA ALA A 100 -6.70 4.79 -1.81
C ALA A 100 -5.46 4.12 -1.21
N THR A 101 -5.58 2.85 -0.84
CA THR A 101 -4.44 2.01 -0.49
C THR A 101 -4.23 0.93 -1.53
N GLY A 102 -2.96 0.58 -1.79
CA GLY A 102 -2.59 -0.48 -2.71
C GLY A 102 -1.48 -0.03 -3.65
N SER A 103 -0.60 -0.96 -3.99
CA SER A 103 0.66 -0.66 -4.70
C SER A 103 0.45 0.07 -6.02
N ARG A 104 -0.62 -0.29 -6.73
CA ARG A 104 -0.95 0.26 -8.05
C ARG A 104 -1.49 1.69 -8.03
N PHE A 105 -1.93 2.17 -6.87
CA PHE A 105 -2.45 3.52 -6.71
C PHE A 105 -1.38 4.55 -6.33
N VAL A 106 -0.19 4.11 -5.90
CA VAL A 106 0.87 5.01 -5.43
C VAL A 106 1.31 6.00 -6.51
N HIS A 107 1.38 5.54 -7.77
CA HIS A 107 1.66 6.42 -8.91
C HIS A 107 1.12 5.80 -10.22
N PRO A 108 -0.18 5.97 -10.53
CA PRO A 108 -0.85 5.29 -11.66
C PRO A 108 -0.17 5.51 -13.01
N ARG A 109 0.36 6.71 -13.26
CA ARG A 109 1.01 7.08 -14.54
C ARG A 109 2.26 6.23 -14.84
N SER A 110 2.92 5.70 -13.81
CA SER A 110 4.08 4.80 -14.01
C SER A 110 3.69 3.40 -14.48
N LEU A 111 2.41 3.02 -14.33
CA LEU A 111 1.88 1.76 -14.84
C LEU A 111 1.38 1.91 -16.27
N HIS A 112 0.54 2.92 -16.50
CA HIS A 112 0.03 3.27 -17.82
C HIS A 112 -0.54 4.69 -17.80
N GLU A 113 -0.34 5.44 -18.88
CA GLU A 113 -0.77 6.84 -19.00
C GLU A 113 -2.28 7.00 -18.79
N SER A 114 -3.08 6.13 -19.43
CA SER A 114 -4.54 6.21 -19.35
C SER A 114 -5.09 6.06 -17.92
N LEU A 115 -4.42 5.31 -17.05
CA LEU A 115 -4.88 5.12 -15.66
C LEU A 115 -4.82 6.43 -14.88
N ALA A 116 -3.81 7.26 -15.15
CA ALA A 116 -3.70 8.58 -14.56
C ALA A 116 -4.67 9.57 -15.22
N ASP A 117 -4.77 9.54 -16.55
CA ASP A 117 -5.66 10.42 -17.31
C ASP A 117 -7.13 10.20 -16.91
N ASP A 118 -7.56 8.95 -16.75
CA ASP A 118 -8.93 8.62 -16.31
C ASP A 118 -9.22 9.18 -14.90
N ILE A 119 -8.26 9.07 -13.97
CA ILE A 119 -8.39 9.64 -12.62
C ILE A 119 -8.42 11.17 -12.68
N GLU A 120 -7.54 11.80 -13.47
CA GLU A 120 -7.49 13.26 -13.62
C GLU A 120 -8.80 13.81 -14.21
N ASN A 121 -9.33 13.15 -15.25
CA ASN A 121 -10.62 13.49 -15.84
C ASN A 121 -11.76 13.35 -14.82
N ALA A 122 -11.76 12.29 -14.01
CA ALA A 122 -12.76 12.09 -12.97
C ALA A 122 -12.66 13.14 -11.85
N CYS A 123 -11.45 13.48 -11.42
CA CYS A 123 -11.17 14.57 -10.49
C CYS A 123 -11.68 15.92 -11.01
N GLU A 124 -11.45 16.22 -12.29
CA GLU A 124 -11.95 17.45 -12.91
C GLU A 124 -13.49 17.51 -12.92
N ALA A 125 -14.13 16.41 -13.37
CA ALA A 125 -15.59 16.30 -13.44
C ALA A 125 -16.26 16.43 -12.07
N GLY A 126 -15.70 15.77 -11.05
CA GLY A 126 -16.23 15.79 -9.68
C GLY A 126 -15.80 16.98 -8.83
N ARG A 127 -14.80 17.76 -9.27
CA ARG A 127 -14.11 18.75 -8.43
C ARG A 127 -13.52 18.10 -7.16
N SER A 128 -12.92 16.93 -7.31
CA SER A 128 -12.37 16.11 -6.23
C SER A 128 -10.87 15.86 -6.40
N SER A 129 -10.23 15.39 -5.34
CA SER A 129 -8.82 15.01 -5.34
C SER A 129 -8.62 13.52 -5.04
N PHE A 130 -7.54 12.97 -5.59
CA PHE A 130 -7.11 11.59 -5.37
C PHE A 130 -5.70 11.55 -4.77
N LEU A 131 -5.48 10.65 -3.81
CA LEU A 131 -4.15 10.28 -3.33
C LEU A 131 -4.07 8.78 -3.08
N GLY A 132 -3.10 8.12 -3.69
CA GLY A 132 -2.72 6.76 -3.34
C GLY A 132 -1.63 6.74 -2.26
N VAL A 133 -1.87 6.02 -1.17
CA VAL A 133 -0.88 5.83 -0.09
C VAL A 133 -0.73 4.36 0.28
N GLY A 134 0.24 4.07 1.13
CA GLY A 134 0.45 2.74 1.67
C GLY A 134 1.48 2.77 2.79
N LEU A 135 2.19 1.67 2.96
CA LEU A 135 3.32 1.59 3.87
C LEU A 135 4.58 1.25 3.08
N TYR A 136 4.53 0.13 2.36
CA TYR A 136 5.54 -0.26 1.40
C TYR A 136 4.88 -1.04 0.24
N PRO A 137 4.70 -0.42 -0.94
CA PRO A 137 5.03 0.98 -1.29
C PRO A 137 4.06 1.99 -0.63
N GLY A 138 4.43 3.28 -0.65
CA GLY A 138 3.55 4.39 -0.31
C GLY A 138 3.83 5.11 1.01
N PHE A 139 4.99 4.92 1.64
CA PHE A 139 5.45 5.73 2.79
C PHE A 139 6.98 5.77 2.92
N PHE A 140 7.67 4.63 3.04
CA PHE A 140 9.11 4.64 3.34
C PHE A 140 9.96 5.21 2.20
N GLY A 141 9.71 4.78 0.96
CA GLY A 141 10.42 5.31 -0.20
C GLY A 141 9.97 6.73 -0.54
N GLU A 142 8.71 7.04 -0.30
CA GLU A 142 8.05 8.25 -0.81
C GLU A 142 8.07 9.42 0.18
N SER A 143 8.17 9.15 1.48
CA SER A 143 8.20 10.16 2.54
C SER A 143 9.48 10.14 3.36
N ILE A 144 9.93 8.96 3.80
CA ILE A 144 11.08 8.86 4.71
C ILE A 144 12.40 9.09 3.97
N ALA A 145 12.61 8.46 2.81
CA ALA A 145 13.84 8.67 2.04
C ALA A 145 14.02 10.16 1.61
N PRO A 146 13.02 10.86 1.05
CA PRO A 146 13.14 12.29 0.75
C PRO A 146 13.35 13.17 1.97
N LEU A 147 12.83 12.78 3.14
CA LEU A 147 13.08 13.52 4.39
C LEU A 147 14.54 13.35 4.85
N LEU A 148 15.06 12.13 4.83
CA LEU A 148 16.43 11.82 5.25
C LEU A 148 17.49 12.37 4.29
N SER A 149 17.20 12.48 2.99
CA SER A 149 18.14 12.99 1.98
C SER A 149 18.63 14.43 2.30
N ARG A 150 17.85 15.20 3.07
CA ARG A 150 18.22 16.54 3.57
C ARG A 150 19.47 16.55 4.45
N LEU A 151 19.89 15.40 4.95
CA LEU A 151 21.10 15.22 5.75
C LEU A 151 22.33 14.81 4.91
N THR A 152 22.17 14.70 3.59
CA THR A 152 23.23 14.29 2.65
C THR A 152 23.79 15.47 1.87
N GLN A 153 25.10 15.47 1.63
CA GLN A 153 25.76 16.35 0.68
C GLN A 153 25.72 15.75 -0.73
N GLN A 154 25.97 14.45 -0.87
CA GLN A 154 25.89 13.69 -2.13
C GLN A 154 25.58 12.21 -1.87
N THR A 155 24.92 11.55 -2.83
CA THR A 155 24.66 10.10 -2.76
C THR A 155 24.72 9.45 -4.14
N ASN A 156 25.44 8.34 -4.23
CA ASN A 156 25.58 7.53 -5.44
C ASN A 156 24.56 6.39 -5.46
N ARG A 157 24.10 5.94 -4.29
CA ARG A 157 23.10 4.88 -4.18
C ARG A 157 22.11 5.14 -3.06
N ILE A 158 20.83 5.03 -3.39
CA ILE A 158 19.73 5.01 -2.42
C ILE A 158 19.09 3.62 -2.47
N SER A 159 18.98 2.95 -1.33
CA SER A 159 18.26 1.67 -1.25
C SER A 159 17.13 1.80 -0.24
N VAL A 160 15.94 1.39 -0.64
CA VAL A 160 14.77 1.31 0.23
C VAL A 160 14.31 -0.15 0.17
N ARG A 161 14.24 -0.82 1.31
CA ARG A 161 13.80 -2.22 1.34
C ARG A 161 12.86 -2.54 2.48
N GLU A 162 12.05 -3.56 2.26
CA GLU A 162 11.23 -4.19 3.28
C GLU A 162 11.63 -5.66 3.42
N VAL A 163 11.76 -6.12 4.67
CA VAL A 163 12.05 -7.51 5.03
C VAL A 163 10.93 -8.02 5.93
N LEU A 164 10.15 -9.01 5.47
CA LEU A 164 9.06 -9.59 6.24
C LEU A 164 9.13 -11.12 6.29
N ASN A 165 8.43 -11.70 7.27
CA ASN A 165 8.10 -13.12 7.32
C ASN A 165 6.59 -13.29 7.07
N TYR A 166 6.21 -14.10 6.10
CA TYR A 166 4.79 -14.30 5.71
C TYR A 166 4.17 -15.58 6.26
N SER A 167 4.86 -16.29 7.16
CA SER A 167 4.36 -17.54 7.75
C SER A 167 3.03 -17.37 8.52
N THR A 168 2.73 -16.18 9.04
CA THR A 168 1.48 -15.87 9.75
C THR A 168 0.41 -15.23 8.85
N TYR A 169 0.73 -14.90 7.60
CA TYR A 169 -0.17 -14.18 6.71
C TYR A 169 -1.19 -15.12 6.04
N ALA A 170 -2.44 -15.08 6.50
CA ALA A 170 -3.50 -16.02 6.11
C ALA A 170 -4.22 -15.63 4.79
N SER A 171 -3.47 -15.49 3.69
CA SER A 171 -4.03 -15.22 2.35
C SER A 171 -3.51 -16.21 1.31
N HIS A 172 -4.30 -17.25 1.04
CA HIS A 172 -3.92 -18.27 0.06
C HIS A 172 -3.67 -17.66 -1.34
N ASP A 173 -4.57 -16.78 -1.81
CA ASP A 173 -4.43 -16.16 -3.13
C ASP A 173 -3.16 -15.32 -3.25
N LEU A 174 -2.81 -14.54 -2.22
CA LEU A 174 -1.57 -13.76 -2.26
C LEU A 174 -0.35 -14.68 -2.21
N ILE A 175 -0.31 -15.59 -1.23
CA ILE A 175 0.87 -16.39 -0.95
C ILE A 175 1.19 -17.39 -2.09
N PHE A 176 0.19 -18.12 -2.57
CA PHE A 176 0.40 -19.16 -3.59
C PHE A 176 0.18 -18.61 -4.99
N ASN A 177 -0.99 -18.05 -5.29
CA ASN A 177 -1.36 -17.70 -6.66
C ASN A 177 -0.62 -16.45 -7.19
N ALA A 178 -0.39 -15.45 -6.36
CA ALA A 178 0.34 -14.25 -6.77
C ALA A 178 1.85 -14.43 -6.60
N MET A 179 2.32 -14.75 -5.38
CA MET A 179 3.76 -14.80 -5.08
C MET A 179 4.41 -16.12 -5.49
N GLY A 180 3.69 -17.23 -5.57
CA GLY A 180 4.27 -18.51 -6.02
C GLY A 180 5.07 -19.26 -4.96
N PHE A 181 4.86 -18.97 -3.67
CA PHE A 181 5.35 -19.87 -2.62
C PHE A 181 4.69 -21.24 -2.76
N GLY A 182 5.43 -22.31 -2.48
CA GLY A 182 4.91 -23.68 -2.70
C GLY A 182 4.94 -24.17 -4.15
N HIS A 183 5.28 -23.31 -5.12
CA HIS A 183 5.47 -23.71 -6.52
C HIS A 183 6.94 -24.08 -6.80
N ALA A 184 7.16 -24.81 -7.89
CA ALA A 184 8.51 -25.06 -8.40
C ALA A 184 9.17 -23.73 -8.82
N PRO A 185 10.49 -23.55 -8.68
CA PRO A 185 11.15 -22.28 -9.01
C PRO A 185 10.96 -21.82 -10.47
N ASP A 186 10.76 -22.77 -11.38
CA ASP A 186 10.55 -22.57 -12.82
C ASP A 186 9.06 -22.52 -13.22
N ASP A 187 8.14 -22.61 -12.26
CA ASP A 187 6.70 -22.48 -12.53
C ASP A 187 6.33 -21.03 -12.88
N THR A 188 5.79 -20.85 -14.09
CA THR A 188 5.38 -19.55 -14.63
C THR A 188 3.92 -19.18 -14.35
N THR A 189 3.17 -20.04 -13.66
CA THR A 189 1.76 -19.81 -13.32
C THR A 189 1.56 -18.65 -12.34
N PRO A 190 2.38 -18.50 -11.27
CA PRO A 190 2.20 -17.41 -10.33
C PRO A 190 2.47 -16.03 -10.94
N LEU A 191 1.65 -15.04 -10.58
CA LEU A 191 1.69 -13.70 -11.19
C LEU A 191 3.07 -13.04 -11.12
N LEU A 192 3.75 -13.14 -9.98
CA LEU A 192 5.04 -12.49 -9.75
C LEU A 192 6.21 -13.25 -10.38
N THR A 193 6.03 -14.42 -11.00
CA THR A 193 7.13 -15.07 -11.76
C THR A 193 7.57 -14.22 -12.95
N ASN A 194 6.66 -13.42 -13.53
CA ASN A 194 7.04 -12.40 -14.50
C ASN A 194 7.71 -11.22 -13.79
N ALA A 195 9.02 -11.04 -14.00
CA ALA A 195 9.81 -9.99 -13.36
C ALA A 195 9.36 -8.57 -13.73
N GLU A 196 8.87 -8.33 -14.95
CA GLU A 196 8.32 -7.02 -15.36
C GLU A 196 7.02 -6.72 -14.60
N TYR A 197 6.16 -7.74 -14.45
CA TYR A 197 4.94 -7.61 -13.66
C TYR A 197 5.26 -7.39 -12.17
N ALA A 198 6.21 -8.14 -11.61
CA ALA A 198 6.63 -7.96 -10.22
C ALA A 198 7.26 -6.59 -9.97
N ALA A 199 8.05 -6.08 -10.93
CA ALA A 199 8.61 -4.74 -10.90
C ALA A 199 7.54 -3.63 -10.91
N SER A 200 6.38 -3.88 -11.52
CA SER A 200 5.28 -2.90 -11.54
C SER A 200 4.74 -2.55 -10.15
N ALA A 201 4.94 -3.41 -9.14
CA ALA A 201 4.59 -3.09 -7.77
C ALA A 201 5.49 -2.00 -7.16
N TRP A 202 6.72 -1.83 -7.68
CA TRP A 202 7.76 -0.97 -7.10
C TRP A 202 8.09 0.25 -7.96
N ILE A 203 7.75 0.21 -9.26
CA ILE A 203 8.01 1.33 -10.17
C ILE A 203 7.35 2.62 -9.72
N GLY A 204 6.16 2.55 -9.12
CA GLY A 204 5.47 3.72 -8.57
C GLY A 204 6.25 4.37 -7.43
N SER A 205 6.72 3.56 -6.48
CA SER A 205 7.56 4.02 -5.36
C SER A 205 8.84 4.69 -5.83
N ALA A 206 9.57 4.03 -6.74
CA ALA A 206 10.80 4.58 -7.28
C ALA A 206 10.56 5.87 -8.11
N THR A 207 9.41 5.98 -8.79
CA THR A 207 9.02 7.19 -9.52
C THR A 207 8.77 8.35 -8.58
N VAL A 208 7.99 8.15 -7.51
CA VAL A 208 7.70 9.19 -6.51
C VAL A 208 8.98 9.62 -5.79
N LEU A 209 9.85 8.67 -5.43
CA LEU A 209 11.16 8.98 -4.84
C LEU A 209 12.04 9.80 -5.80
N ALA A 210 12.12 9.43 -7.07
CA ALA A 210 12.87 10.20 -8.07
C ALA A 210 12.32 11.64 -8.19
N GLN A 211 10.99 11.79 -8.31
CA GLN A 211 10.32 13.09 -8.39
C GLN A 211 10.59 13.95 -7.16
N ALA A 212 10.45 13.39 -5.95
CA ALA A 212 10.69 14.10 -4.69
C ALA A 212 12.13 14.60 -4.55
N LEU A 213 13.11 13.91 -5.17
CA LEU A 213 14.53 14.28 -5.16
C LEU A 213 14.95 15.11 -6.38
N GLY A 214 14.03 15.38 -7.33
CA GLY A 214 14.35 16.06 -8.59
C GLY A 214 15.25 15.25 -9.53
N LEU A 215 15.24 13.93 -9.40
CA LEU A 215 16.02 13.01 -10.23
C LEU A 215 15.23 12.61 -11.48
N ARG A 216 15.95 12.39 -12.59
CA ARG A 216 15.37 11.89 -13.84
C ARG A 216 15.70 10.41 -14.03
N ILE A 217 14.68 9.58 -14.06
CA ILE A 217 14.80 8.16 -14.38
C ILE A 217 15.24 8.00 -15.85
N ARG A 218 16.29 7.20 -16.07
CA ARG A 218 16.85 6.86 -17.38
C ARG A 218 16.46 5.44 -17.79
N ALA A 219 16.51 4.52 -16.84
CA ALA A 219 16.15 3.12 -17.03
C ALA A 219 15.63 2.53 -15.71
N VAL A 220 14.77 1.51 -15.84
CA VAL A 220 14.25 0.71 -14.73
C VAL A 220 14.49 -0.76 -15.10
N GLU A 221 15.12 -1.49 -14.19
CA GLU A 221 15.34 -2.92 -14.33
C GLU A 221 14.62 -3.65 -13.20
N GLY A 222 13.65 -4.49 -13.57
CA GLY A 222 12.94 -5.37 -12.66
C GLY A 222 13.74 -6.64 -12.38
N PHE A 223 13.71 -7.14 -11.15
CA PHE A 223 14.35 -8.40 -10.81
C PHE A 223 13.49 -9.25 -9.87
N ARG A 224 13.73 -10.57 -9.91
CA ARG A 224 13.18 -11.56 -9.00
C ARG A 224 14.19 -12.68 -8.77
N GLU A 225 14.42 -12.98 -7.51
CA GLU A 225 15.26 -14.07 -7.00
C GLU A 225 14.41 -14.92 -6.06
N VAL A 226 14.56 -16.25 -6.12
CA VAL A 226 13.84 -17.18 -5.23
C VAL A 226 14.80 -18.20 -4.63
N VAL A 227 14.49 -18.65 -3.42
CA VAL A 227 15.18 -19.74 -2.74
C VAL A 227 14.15 -20.81 -2.36
N THR A 228 14.47 -22.07 -2.63
CA THR A 228 13.62 -23.19 -2.24
C THR A 228 13.76 -23.54 -0.77
N THR A 229 12.69 -24.01 -0.14
CA THR A 229 12.78 -24.58 1.21
C THR A 229 13.32 -26.01 1.18
N PRO A 230 14.25 -26.41 2.08
CA PRO A 230 14.76 -27.78 2.15
C PRO A 230 13.79 -28.74 2.87
N ARG A 231 12.70 -28.22 3.45
CA ARG A 231 11.74 -28.98 4.27
C ARG A 231 10.30 -28.51 3.98
N ALA A 232 9.32 -29.35 4.27
CA ALA A 232 7.93 -28.92 4.25
C ALA A 232 7.68 -27.88 5.36
N LEU A 233 6.85 -26.88 5.07
CA LEU A 233 6.45 -25.83 6.00
C LEU A 233 4.93 -25.79 6.10
N THR A 234 4.42 -25.71 7.33
CA THR A 234 3.03 -25.36 7.59
C THR A 234 2.99 -23.87 7.94
N VAL A 235 2.32 -23.08 7.10
CA VAL A 235 2.10 -21.64 7.31
C VAL A 235 0.60 -21.35 7.43
N ALA A 236 0.24 -20.15 7.87
CA ALA A 236 -1.16 -19.75 8.04
C ALA A 236 -1.97 -19.84 6.74
N ALA A 237 -1.32 -19.65 5.58
CA ALA A 237 -1.98 -19.75 4.28
C ALA A 237 -2.15 -21.20 3.77
N GLY A 238 -1.38 -22.18 4.29
CA GLY A 238 -1.39 -23.56 3.80
C GLY A 238 -0.05 -24.29 3.94
N GLU A 239 0.12 -25.36 3.17
CA GLU A 239 1.33 -26.21 3.18
C GLU A 239 2.27 -25.85 2.01
N ILE A 240 3.57 -25.76 2.31
CA ILE A 240 4.63 -25.50 1.33
C ILE A 240 5.56 -26.72 1.29
N PRO A 241 5.58 -27.52 0.20
CA PRO A 241 6.43 -28.71 0.11
C PRO A 241 7.94 -28.41 0.07
N ALA A 242 8.76 -29.38 0.51
CA ALA A 242 10.21 -29.31 0.33
C ALA A 242 10.57 -29.25 -1.17
N GLY A 243 11.61 -28.48 -1.52
CA GLY A 243 12.06 -28.28 -2.90
C GLY A 243 11.28 -27.23 -3.70
N THR A 244 10.29 -26.58 -3.09
CA THR A 244 9.51 -25.49 -3.69
C THR A 244 9.92 -24.13 -3.14
N VAL A 245 9.51 -23.04 -3.78
CA VAL A 245 9.85 -21.67 -3.37
C VAL A 245 9.40 -21.42 -1.93
N GLY A 246 10.35 -21.00 -1.08
CA GLY A 246 10.14 -20.69 0.34
C GLY A 246 10.63 -19.30 0.75
N ALA A 247 11.43 -18.63 -0.08
CA ALA A 247 11.79 -17.22 0.05
C ALA A 247 11.84 -16.55 -1.32
N MET A 248 11.53 -15.26 -1.36
CA MET A 248 11.56 -14.43 -2.56
C MET A 248 12.15 -13.05 -2.25
N ARG A 249 13.00 -12.57 -3.16
CA ARG A 249 13.52 -11.22 -3.20
C ARG A 249 13.23 -10.63 -4.57
N PHE A 250 12.57 -9.49 -4.63
CA PHE A 250 12.16 -8.87 -5.90
C PHE A 250 12.03 -7.38 -5.74
N GLY A 251 12.15 -6.65 -6.86
CA GLY A 251 12.24 -5.20 -6.79
C GLY A 251 12.54 -4.56 -8.13
N VAL A 252 12.94 -3.30 -8.05
CA VAL A 252 13.48 -2.53 -9.16
C VAL A 252 14.82 -1.91 -8.80
N VAL A 253 15.72 -1.87 -9.77
CA VAL A 253 16.89 -0.99 -9.79
C VAL A 253 16.61 0.12 -10.80
N VAL A 254 16.85 1.36 -10.40
CA VAL A 254 16.53 2.55 -11.20
C VAL A 254 17.79 3.38 -11.42
N ASP A 255 18.15 3.58 -12.68
CA ASP A 255 19.26 4.45 -13.08
C ASP A 255 18.76 5.89 -13.20
N CYS A 256 19.30 6.79 -12.38
CA CYS A 256 19.07 8.23 -12.47
C CYS A 256 20.32 9.00 -12.95
N GLY A 257 21.38 8.31 -13.39
CA GLY A 257 22.66 8.87 -13.79
C GLY A 257 23.73 8.69 -12.73
N GLU A 258 24.05 9.76 -12.00
CA GLU A 258 25.07 9.70 -10.93
C GLU A 258 24.58 8.97 -9.69
N THR A 259 23.26 8.87 -9.54
CA THR A 259 22.58 8.14 -8.45
C THR A 259 21.84 6.94 -9.03
N VAL A 260 22.02 5.78 -8.40
CA VAL A 260 21.22 4.57 -8.62
C VAL A 260 20.29 4.37 -7.44
N MET A 261 19.03 4.02 -7.69
CA MET A 261 18.08 3.71 -6.63
C MET A 261 17.69 2.23 -6.67
N SER A 262 17.32 1.67 -5.53
CA SER A 262 16.65 0.37 -5.47
C SER A 262 15.47 0.41 -4.51
N VAL A 263 14.38 -0.20 -4.94
CA VAL A 263 13.19 -0.45 -4.12
C VAL A 263 12.94 -1.95 -4.19
N GLU A 264 13.10 -2.65 -3.07
CA GLU A 264 13.07 -4.11 -3.03
C GLU A 264 12.33 -4.68 -1.82
N HIS A 265 11.71 -5.83 -2.02
CA HIS A 265 11.02 -6.56 -0.99
C HIS A 265 11.61 -7.95 -0.84
N LEU A 266 11.87 -8.33 0.41
CA LEU A 266 12.39 -9.62 0.80
C LEU A 266 11.39 -10.29 1.72
N THR A 267 10.90 -11.46 1.32
CA THR A 267 9.95 -12.22 2.13
C THR A 267 10.32 -13.69 2.17
N ARG A 268 9.98 -14.33 3.29
CA ARG A 268 10.26 -15.74 3.56
C ARG A 268 9.15 -16.38 4.37
N MET A 269 9.06 -17.69 4.26
CA MET A 269 8.06 -18.52 4.94
C MET A 269 8.57 -19.17 6.23
N ALA A 270 9.85 -18.98 6.54
CA ALA A 270 10.46 -19.28 7.82
C ALA A 270 11.72 -18.42 8.00
N ASP A 271 12.05 -18.07 9.25
CA ASP A 271 13.14 -17.12 9.57
C ASP A 271 14.52 -17.59 9.12
N ASP A 272 14.73 -18.92 9.04
CA ASP A 272 15.99 -19.55 8.65
C ASP A 272 16.22 -19.62 7.13
N LEU A 273 15.23 -19.25 6.31
CA LEU A 273 15.35 -19.32 4.85
C LEU A 273 16.06 -18.10 4.27
N ALA A 274 16.91 -18.36 3.27
CA ALA A 274 17.76 -17.38 2.61
C ALA A 274 18.63 -16.56 3.60
N PRO A 275 19.51 -17.22 4.39
CA PRO A 275 20.29 -16.55 5.44
C PRO A 275 21.33 -15.55 4.89
N ASP A 276 21.68 -15.65 3.60
CA ASP A 276 22.58 -14.72 2.93
C ASP A 276 21.88 -13.41 2.50
N TRP A 277 20.55 -13.34 2.62
CA TRP A 277 19.78 -12.11 2.43
C TRP A 277 19.64 -11.34 3.76
N PRO A 278 19.36 -10.03 3.72
CA PRO A 278 18.95 -9.27 4.90
C PRO A 278 17.82 -9.97 5.68
N THR A 279 18.05 -10.30 6.95
CA THR A 279 17.10 -11.06 7.78
C THR A 279 16.33 -10.21 8.79
N GLU A 280 16.85 -9.04 9.14
CA GLU A 280 16.26 -8.13 10.13
C GLU A 280 14.89 -7.61 9.64
N ILE A 281 13.81 -7.99 10.35
CA ILE A 281 12.43 -7.63 9.99
C ILE A 281 12.23 -6.13 10.08
N GLY A 282 11.57 -5.55 9.08
CA GLY A 282 11.23 -4.14 9.06
C GLY A 282 11.62 -3.47 7.75
N TYR A 283 11.80 -2.16 7.84
CA TYR A 283 12.00 -1.28 6.70
C TYR A 283 13.35 -0.61 6.83
N GLU A 284 14.08 -0.53 5.73
CA GLU A 284 15.40 0.09 5.73
C GLU A 284 15.52 1.11 4.61
N VAL A 285 16.13 2.25 4.94
CA VAL A 285 16.56 3.26 3.98
C VAL A 285 18.07 3.47 4.14
N THR A 286 18.82 3.31 3.06
CA THR A 286 20.27 3.55 3.02
C THR A 286 20.63 4.61 1.99
N PHE A 287 21.58 5.46 2.36
CA PHE A 287 22.28 6.37 1.45
C PHE A 287 23.76 6.00 1.46
N GLU A 288 24.29 5.65 0.30
CA GLU A 288 25.73 5.47 0.09
C GLU A 288 26.28 6.74 -0.55
N GLY A 289 27.17 7.43 0.15
CA GLY A 289 27.65 8.75 -0.22
C GLY A 289 28.25 9.51 0.97
N GLU A 290 27.96 10.80 1.05
CA GLU A 290 28.51 11.70 2.08
C GLU A 290 27.38 12.43 2.83
N PRO A 291 27.15 12.12 4.12
CA PRO A 291 27.63 10.93 4.83
C PRO A 291 26.90 9.66 4.34
N ASN A 292 27.50 8.50 4.63
CA ASN A 292 26.77 7.24 4.57
C ASN A 292 25.71 7.23 5.69
N MET A 293 24.48 6.85 5.35
CA MET A 293 23.37 6.78 6.30
C MET A 293 22.62 5.46 6.16
N ARG A 294 22.18 4.90 7.29
CA ARG A 294 21.28 3.75 7.36
C ARG A 294 20.24 4.03 8.44
N LEU A 295 18.97 4.00 8.06
CA LEU A 295 17.84 3.93 8.99
C LEU A 295 17.25 2.53 8.88
N HIS A 296 17.11 1.85 10.02
CA HIS A 296 16.26 0.67 10.14
C HIS A 296 15.06 1.03 11.02
N PHE A 297 13.86 0.66 10.57
CA PHE A 297 12.60 0.97 11.23
C PHE A 297 11.78 -0.31 11.39
N GLU A 298 11.40 -0.62 12.62
CA GLU A 298 10.53 -1.74 12.95
C GLU A 298 9.16 -1.20 13.40
N ILE A 299 8.08 -1.75 12.86
CA ILE A 299 6.70 -1.45 13.29
C ILE A 299 6.21 -2.57 14.19
N GLY A 300 5.81 -2.20 15.40
CA GLY A 300 5.33 -3.13 16.42
C GLY A 300 6.38 -3.41 17.50
N SER A 301 6.17 -4.48 18.23
CA SER A 301 7.05 -4.96 19.28
C SER A 301 7.18 -6.49 19.20
N PRO A 302 8.13 -7.12 19.90
CA PRO A 302 8.33 -8.58 19.83
C PRO A 302 7.13 -9.45 20.24
N ARG A 303 6.04 -8.85 20.76
CA ARG A 303 4.81 -9.56 21.14
C ARG A 303 3.65 -9.31 20.18
N GLU A 304 3.85 -8.46 19.18
CA GLU A 304 2.84 -8.09 18.19
C GLU A 304 3.20 -8.73 16.85
N ASP A 305 2.19 -9.10 16.07
CA ASP A 305 2.41 -9.57 14.71
C ASP A 305 2.74 -8.38 13.80
N HIS A 306 3.91 -8.41 13.16
CA HIS A 306 4.37 -7.30 12.34
C HIS A 306 3.46 -7.02 11.13
N ALA A 307 2.77 -8.04 10.59
CA ALA A 307 1.89 -7.88 9.45
C ALA A 307 0.58 -7.21 9.86
N GLU A 308 0.04 -7.56 11.03
CA GLU A 308 -1.07 -6.87 11.66
C GLU A 308 -0.73 -5.39 11.92
N GLN A 309 0.43 -5.11 12.51
CA GLN A 309 0.84 -3.74 12.80
C GLN A 309 1.14 -2.94 11.52
N GLY A 310 1.67 -3.57 10.48
CA GLY A 310 1.82 -2.95 9.15
C GLY A 310 0.47 -2.58 8.52
N CYS A 311 -0.54 -3.44 8.65
CA CYS A 311 -1.90 -3.15 8.21
C CYS A 311 -2.50 -1.97 9.00
N LEU A 312 -2.29 -1.93 10.32
CA LEU A 312 -2.72 -0.81 11.15
C LEU A 312 -2.04 0.51 10.72
N ALA A 313 -0.73 0.50 10.52
CA ALA A 313 0.03 1.66 10.07
C ALA A 313 -0.45 2.17 8.69
N THR A 314 -0.75 1.25 7.77
CA THR A 314 -1.34 1.57 6.46
C THR A 314 -2.70 2.27 6.60
N ALA A 315 -3.58 1.75 7.46
CA ALA A 315 -4.88 2.36 7.74
C ALA A 315 -4.70 3.77 8.35
N MET A 316 -3.78 3.92 9.31
CA MET A 316 -3.52 5.21 9.94
C MET A 316 -2.94 6.22 8.97
N HIS A 317 -2.10 5.79 8.02
CA HIS A 317 -1.56 6.67 7.01
C HIS A 317 -2.68 7.24 6.12
N ALA A 318 -3.58 6.38 5.62
CA ALA A 318 -4.72 6.81 4.82
C ALA A 318 -5.68 7.75 5.58
N ILE A 319 -6.01 7.43 6.83
CA ILE A 319 -6.90 8.29 7.64
C ILE A 319 -6.27 9.66 7.91
N ASN A 320 -4.98 9.70 8.22
CA ASN A 320 -4.30 10.96 8.50
C ASN A 320 -4.08 11.83 7.26
N ALA A 321 -4.21 11.27 6.04
CA ALA A 321 -4.19 12.04 4.80
C ALA A 321 -5.49 12.80 4.52
N ILE A 322 -6.62 12.40 5.14
CA ILE A 322 -7.96 12.95 4.86
C ILE A 322 -7.99 14.49 4.86
N PRO A 323 -7.50 15.20 5.89
CA PRO A 323 -7.62 16.66 5.93
C PRO A 323 -6.91 17.35 4.77
N THR A 324 -5.75 16.82 4.38
CA THR A 324 -4.94 17.36 3.29
C THR A 324 -5.58 17.10 1.93
N VAL A 325 -6.09 15.89 1.71
CA VAL A 325 -6.74 15.51 0.45
C VAL A 325 -8.04 16.31 0.28
N VAL A 326 -8.88 16.40 1.31
CA VAL A 326 -10.12 17.20 1.26
C VAL A 326 -9.86 18.69 1.03
N ALA A 327 -8.73 19.22 1.51
CA ALA A 327 -8.36 20.62 1.31
C ALA A 327 -7.61 20.91 0.00
N ALA A 328 -7.22 19.87 -0.75
CA ALA A 328 -6.49 20.01 -2.00
C ALA A 328 -7.41 20.53 -3.12
N GLU A 329 -6.81 21.18 -4.12
CA GLU A 329 -7.51 21.46 -5.37
C GLU A 329 -7.82 20.15 -6.10
N PRO A 330 -8.76 20.14 -7.06
CA PRO A 330 -9.05 18.93 -7.82
C PRO A 330 -7.82 18.42 -8.59
N GLY A 331 -7.55 17.12 -8.52
CA GLY A 331 -6.41 16.52 -9.22
C GLY A 331 -5.95 15.16 -8.70
N LEU A 332 -5.03 14.56 -9.44
CA LEU A 332 -4.28 13.35 -9.07
C LEU A 332 -2.99 13.78 -8.35
N TYR A 333 -2.83 13.34 -7.11
CA TYR A 333 -1.63 13.60 -6.31
C TYR A 333 -0.88 12.31 -5.97
N ASP A 334 0.42 12.50 -5.73
CA ASP A 334 1.32 11.56 -5.07
C ASP A 334 2.01 12.26 -3.89
N LEU A 335 2.84 11.53 -3.12
CA LEU A 335 3.50 12.08 -1.94
C LEU A 335 4.60 13.11 -2.23
N SER A 336 5.05 13.24 -3.49
CA SER A 336 5.98 14.30 -3.93
C SER A 336 5.25 15.60 -4.32
N THR A 337 3.95 15.52 -4.63
CA THR A 337 3.15 16.64 -5.14
C THR A 337 2.09 17.15 -4.16
N ILE A 338 1.57 16.30 -3.27
CA ILE A 338 0.64 16.70 -2.21
C ILE A 338 1.37 17.50 -1.12
N ALA A 339 0.66 18.40 -0.44
CA ALA A 339 1.21 19.09 0.73
C ALA A 339 1.58 18.09 1.84
N PRO A 340 2.73 18.23 2.51
CA PRO A 340 3.10 17.35 3.62
C PRO A 340 2.07 17.38 4.74
N PHE A 341 1.81 16.23 5.35
CA PHE A 341 0.85 16.08 6.44
C PHE A 341 1.39 15.24 7.57
N VAL A 342 0.75 15.36 8.73
CA VAL A 342 1.10 14.66 9.95
C VAL A 342 -0.14 14.03 10.55
N ALA A 343 0.05 13.13 11.51
CA ALA A 343 -1.08 12.50 12.16
C ALA A 343 -1.89 13.48 13.04
N HIS A 344 -3.21 13.28 13.02
CA HIS A 344 -4.17 14.06 13.79
C HIS A 344 -4.79 13.17 14.89
N TRP A 345 -4.03 12.98 15.97
CA TRP A 345 -4.37 12.04 17.05
C TRP A 345 -5.53 12.48 17.96
N THR A 346 -5.81 13.78 18.02
CA THR A 346 -6.83 14.35 18.89
C THR A 346 -7.45 15.56 18.19
N SER A 347 -8.74 15.81 18.48
CA SER A 347 -9.41 17.06 18.17
C SER A 347 -8.54 18.23 18.62
N ARG A 348 -7.81 18.86 17.69
CA ARG A 348 -7.34 20.23 17.91
C ARG A 348 -8.60 21.08 17.88
N ALA A 349 -9.22 21.22 19.06
CA ALA A 349 -10.18 22.27 19.27
C ALA A 349 -9.45 23.58 18.97
N ASN A 350 -9.83 24.23 17.87
CA ASN A 350 -9.57 25.65 17.71
C ASN A 350 -10.71 26.40 18.41
#